data_AF-A0AAJ3HNJ0-F1
#
_entry.id   AF-A0AAJ3HNJ0-F1
#
_cell.length_a   1.000
_cell.length_b   1.000
_cell.length_c   1.000
_cell.angle_alpha   90.00
_cell.angle_beta   90.00
_cell.angle_gamma   90.00
#
_symmetry.space_group_name_H-M   'P 1'
#
loop_
_entity.id
_entity.type
_entity.pdbx_description
1 polymer ?
#
loop_
_entity_poly.entity_id
_entity_poly.type
_entity_poly.pdbx_seq_one_letter_code
_entity_poly.pdbx_strand_id
1 'polypeptide(L)'
;MQTFLPYPDFLASAEVLDDKRLGKQRVETLQVMKALIVPGYGWQHHPVTAMWRGYRPALMDYQVATCAVWVGRGHADTCLEKTLLALADAPDDFGAYEADDFELPPWLGRADVHRSHRSKLLAKAPELYSGIFPDDPATLDYVWPVPTD
;
A
#
# COMPACT_ATOMS: atom_id res chain seq x y z
N MET A 1 -3.87 0.85 -10.42
CA MET A 1 -2.77 0.48 -9.52
C MET A 1 -2.51 1.62 -8.56
N GLN A 2 -2.84 1.45 -7.27
CA GLN A 2 -2.59 2.42 -6.21
C GLN A 2 -2.55 1.71 -4.84
N THR A 3 -1.92 2.33 -3.84
CA THR A 3 -2.05 1.90 -2.44
C THR A 3 -3.03 2.80 -1.67
N PHE A 4 -3.67 2.29 -0.62
CA PHE A 4 -4.52 3.08 0.28
C PHE A 4 -3.94 3.09 1.70
N LEU A 5 -3.50 4.27 2.13
CA LEU A 5 -2.95 4.51 3.47
C LEU A 5 -3.73 5.65 4.17
N PRO A 6 -5.01 5.45 4.52
CA PRO A 6 -5.80 6.47 5.21
C PRO A 6 -5.29 6.81 6.62
N TYR A 7 -4.46 5.94 7.21
CA TYR A 7 -3.84 6.10 8.52
C TYR A 7 -2.31 5.94 8.45
N PRO A 8 -1.57 6.47 9.44
CA PRO A 8 -0.11 6.27 9.57
C PRO A 8 0.26 4.87 10.11
N ASP A 9 -0.57 3.87 9.82
CA ASP A 9 -0.43 2.50 10.27
C ASP A 9 -1.01 1.57 9.19
N PHE A 10 -0.29 0.51 8.85
CA PHE A 10 -0.66 -0.39 7.76
C PHE A 10 -1.87 -1.25 8.08
N LEU A 11 -1.99 -1.73 9.32
CA LEU A 11 -3.11 -2.56 9.74
C LEU A 11 -4.40 -1.76 9.80
N ALA A 12 -4.40 -0.61 10.48
CA ALA A 12 -5.53 0.31 10.54
C ALA A 12 -5.94 0.77 9.13
N SER A 13 -4.97 1.00 8.25
CA SER A 13 -5.22 1.32 6.84
C SER A 13 -5.90 0.19 6.08
N ALA A 14 -5.59 -1.07 6.35
CA ALA A 14 -6.26 -2.22 5.74
C ALA A 14 -7.64 -2.48 6.35
N GLU A 15 -7.76 -2.39 7.68
CA GLU A 15 -9.01 -2.67 8.43
C GLU A 15 -10.17 -1.76 8.03
N VAL A 16 -9.88 -0.50 7.71
CA VAL A 16 -10.91 0.48 7.33
C VAL A 16 -11.45 0.28 5.91
N LEU A 17 -10.73 -0.46 5.05
CA LEU A 17 -11.15 -0.65 3.66
C LEU A 17 -12.33 -1.61 3.57
N ASP A 18 -13.28 -1.31 2.70
CA ASP A 18 -14.27 -2.28 2.25
C ASP A 18 -13.62 -3.41 1.43
N ASP A 19 -14.28 -4.56 1.36
CA ASP A 19 -13.72 -5.78 0.73
C ASP A 19 -13.29 -5.58 -0.72
N LYS A 20 -14.01 -4.75 -1.49
CA LYS A 20 -13.65 -4.50 -2.89
C LYS A 20 -12.30 -3.78 -2.98
N ARG A 21 -12.05 -2.79 -2.12
CA ARG A 21 -10.79 -2.05 -2.10
C ARG A 21 -9.68 -2.87 -1.45
N LEU A 22 -9.94 -3.52 -0.32
CA LEU A 22 -8.99 -4.40 0.35
C LEU A 22 -8.52 -5.53 -0.58
N GLY A 23 -9.45 -6.19 -1.26
CA GLY A 23 -9.13 -7.23 -2.24
C GLY A 23 -8.27 -6.71 -3.40
N LYS A 24 -8.47 -5.47 -3.84
CA LYS A 24 -7.60 -4.82 -4.83
C LYS A 24 -6.23 -4.49 -4.27
N GLN A 25 -6.12 -4.06 -3.01
CA GLN A 25 -4.84 -3.73 -2.39
C GLN A 25 -3.86 -4.91 -2.40
N ARG A 26 -4.33 -6.15 -2.16
CA ARG A 26 -3.47 -7.34 -2.26
C ARG A 26 -2.85 -7.54 -3.64
N VAL A 27 -3.62 -7.28 -4.70
CA VAL A 27 -3.19 -7.48 -6.09
C VAL A 27 -2.31 -6.32 -6.54
N GLU A 28 -2.71 -5.08 -6.24
CA GLU A 28 -1.98 -3.89 -6.67
C GLU A 28 -0.62 -3.77 -5.95
N THR A 29 -0.53 -4.15 -4.68
CA THR A 29 0.74 -4.20 -3.94
C THR A 29 1.72 -5.22 -4.53
N LEU A 30 1.26 -6.43 -4.87
CA LEU A 30 2.06 -7.41 -5.62
C LEU A 30 2.57 -6.85 -6.95
N GLN A 31 1.73 -6.09 -7.67
CA GLN A 31 2.12 -5.45 -8.93
C GLN A 31 3.18 -4.36 -8.70
N VAL A 32 3.07 -3.58 -7.63
CA VAL A 32 4.09 -2.58 -7.26
C VAL A 32 5.40 -3.25 -6.89
N MET A 33 5.38 -4.31 -6.08
CA MET A 33 6.57 -5.09 -5.73
C MET A 33 7.29 -5.59 -7.00
N LYS A 34 6.53 -6.16 -7.95
CA LYS A 34 7.08 -6.60 -9.24
C LYS A 34 7.62 -5.44 -10.08
N ALA A 35 6.93 -4.30 -10.11
CA ALA A 35 7.41 -3.12 -10.84
C ALA A 35 8.72 -2.56 -10.27
N LEU A 36 8.96 -2.72 -8.97
CA LEU A 36 10.19 -2.30 -8.29
C LEU A 36 11.37 -3.26 -8.49
N ILE A 37 11.13 -4.52 -8.87
CA ILE A 37 12.16 -5.57 -8.90
C ILE A 37 12.42 -6.08 -10.32
N VAL A 38 11.37 -6.35 -11.10
CA VAL A 38 11.49 -7.01 -12.40
C VAL A 38 11.73 -5.96 -13.50
N PRO A 39 12.87 -5.99 -14.21
CA PRO A 39 13.14 -5.06 -15.31
C PRO A 39 12.11 -5.19 -16.43
N GLY A 40 11.60 -4.05 -16.93
CA GLY A 40 10.63 -4.02 -18.02
C GLY A 40 9.21 -4.44 -17.63
N TYR A 41 8.94 -4.68 -16.34
CA TYR A 41 7.58 -4.90 -15.86
C TYR A 41 6.70 -3.66 -16.12
N GLY A 42 5.38 -3.84 -16.21
CA GLY A 42 4.49 -2.69 -16.37
C GLY A 42 4.57 -1.74 -15.17
N TRP A 43 4.27 -0.46 -15.39
CA TRP A 43 4.05 0.54 -14.34
C TRP A 43 5.26 1.00 -13.51
N GLN A 44 6.49 0.79 -14.00
CA GLN A 44 7.70 1.25 -13.30
C GLN A 44 7.77 2.78 -13.13
N HIS A 45 7.11 3.52 -14.03
CA HIS A 45 6.99 4.98 -13.99
C HIS A 45 5.72 5.49 -13.30
N HIS A 46 4.89 4.61 -12.72
CA HIS A 46 3.68 5.04 -12.04
C HIS A 46 4.02 5.73 -10.71
N PRO A 47 3.32 6.82 -10.32
CA PRO A 47 3.61 7.54 -9.07
C PRO A 47 3.61 6.66 -7.81
N VAL A 48 2.69 5.69 -7.71
CA VAL A 48 2.69 4.73 -6.60
C VAL A 48 3.98 3.89 -6.55
N THR A 49 4.54 3.51 -7.69
CA THR A 49 5.79 2.75 -7.74
C THR A 49 6.95 3.63 -7.29
N ALA A 50 6.97 4.90 -7.71
CA ALA A 50 7.95 5.87 -7.24
C ALA A 50 7.86 6.09 -5.72
N MET A 51 6.66 6.22 -5.16
CA MET A 51 6.41 6.39 -3.72
C MET A 51 7.04 5.28 -2.85
N TRP A 52 7.06 4.04 -3.35
CA TRP A 52 7.61 2.88 -2.63
C TRP A 52 9.06 2.54 -3.01
N ARG A 53 9.70 3.30 -3.91
CA ARG A 53 11.08 3.06 -4.30
C ARG A 53 12.01 3.28 -3.10
N GLY A 54 12.86 2.29 -2.82
CA GLY A 54 13.74 2.29 -1.65
C GLY A 54 13.12 1.67 -0.39
N TYR A 55 11.84 1.30 -0.42
CA TYR A 55 11.11 0.79 0.76
C TYR A 55 10.40 -0.54 0.48
N ARG A 56 11.06 -1.45 -0.26
CA ARG A 56 10.49 -2.77 -0.59
C ARG A 56 10.17 -3.62 0.65
N PRO A 57 11.00 -3.68 1.71
CA PRO A 57 10.65 -4.37 2.94
C PRO A 57 9.37 -3.82 3.60
N ALA A 58 9.25 -2.49 3.73
CA ALA A 58 8.04 -1.87 4.27
C ALA A 58 6.79 -2.09 3.40
N LEU A 59 6.95 -2.19 2.07
CA LEU A 59 5.86 -2.58 1.16
C LEU A 59 5.41 -4.03 1.42
N MET A 60 6.33 -4.90 1.82
CA MET A 60 6.01 -6.28 2.22
C MET A 60 5.19 -6.30 3.52
N ASP A 61 5.55 -5.48 4.51
CA ASP A 61 4.72 -5.30 5.73
C ASP A 61 3.31 -4.81 5.42
N TYR A 62 3.19 -3.84 4.50
CA TYR A 62 1.89 -3.39 4.02
C TYR A 62 1.09 -4.54 3.38
N GLN A 63 1.75 -5.40 2.60
CA GLN A 63 1.11 -6.60 2.03
C GLN A 63 0.67 -7.59 3.11
N VAL A 64 1.52 -7.84 4.13
CA VAL A 64 1.20 -8.73 5.25
C VAL A 64 -0.06 -8.24 5.97
N ALA A 65 -0.10 -6.96 6.35
CA ALA A 65 -1.28 -6.36 7.00
C ALA A 65 -2.53 -6.48 6.13
N THR A 66 -2.43 -6.16 4.84
CA THR A 66 -3.53 -6.24 3.88
C THR A 66 -4.07 -7.67 3.74
N CYS A 67 -3.18 -8.66 3.58
CA CYS A 67 -3.56 -10.05 3.44
C CYS A 67 -4.10 -10.64 4.76
N ALA A 68 -3.55 -10.23 5.91
CA ALA A 68 -4.04 -10.66 7.22
C ALA A 68 -5.50 -10.22 7.45
N VAL A 69 -5.83 -8.96 7.17
CA VAL A 69 -7.22 -8.48 7.26
C VAL A 69 -8.13 -9.22 6.27
N TRP A 70 -7.67 -9.44 5.04
CA TRP A 70 -8.45 -10.16 4.02
C TRP A 70 -8.77 -11.60 4.42
N VAL A 71 -7.78 -12.33 4.93
CA VAL A 71 -7.97 -13.70 5.44
C VAL A 71 -8.80 -13.70 6.71
N GLY A 72 -8.60 -12.73 7.60
CA GLY A 72 -9.40 -12.54 8.81
C GLY A 72 -10.89 -12.32 8.53
N ARG A 73 -11.24 -11.77 7.36
CA ARG A 73 -12.62 -11.64 6.87
C ARG A 73 -13.18 -12.92 6.22
N GLY A 74 -12.42 -14.02 6.24
CA GLY A 74 -12.85 -15.33 5.73
C GLY A 74 -12.61 -15.53 4.23
N HIS A 75 -11.80 -14.70 3.60
CA HIS A 75 -11.47 -14.86 2.18
C HIS A 75 -10.15 -15.60 1.95
N ALA A 76 -10.06 -16.34 0.84
CA ALA A 76 -8.80 -16.97 0.44
C ALA A 76 -7.81 -15.94 -0.13
N ASP A 77 -6.53 -16.06 0.24
CA ASP A 77 -5.45 -15.27 -0.31
C ASP A 77 -4.55 -16.08 -1.25
N THR A 78 -4.02 -15.42 -2.28
CA THR A 78 -2.99 -15.99 -3.18
C THR A 78 -1.90 -14.97 -3.51
N CYS A 79 -1.88 -13.82 -2.83
CA CYS A 79 -1.01 -12.69 -3.16
C CYS A 79 0.17 -12.58 -2.20
N LEU A 80 0.00 -12.96 -0.93
CA LEU A 80 1.05 -12.85 0.09
C LEU A 80 2.32 -13.60 -0.32
N GLU A 81 2.21 -14.91 -0.54
CA GLU A 81 3.32 -15.77 -0.94
C GLU A 81 3.98 -15.27 -2.24
N LYS A 82 3.19 -14.86 -3.23
CA LYS A 82 3.71 -14.32 -4.50
C LYS A 82 4.46 -13.00 -4.32
N THR A 83 4.09 -12.20 -3.33
CA THR A 83 4.77 -10.93 -3.04
C THR A 83 6.09 -11.20 -2.34
N LEU A 84 6.10 -12.14 -1.38
CA LEU A 84 7.32 -12.60 -0.73
C LEU A 84 8.31 -13.21 -1.73
N LEU A 85 7.83 -14.05 -2.65
CA LEU A 85 8.65 -14.61 -3.73
C LEU A 85 9.21 -13.52 -4.65
N ALA A 86 8.43 -12.48 -4.96
CA ALA A 86 8.94 -11.36 -5.74
C ALA A 86 10.02 -10.58 -4.98
N LEU A 87 9.84 -10.36 -3.67
CA LEU A 87 10.85 -9.72 -2.82
C LEU A 87 12.15 -10.53 -2.76
N ALA A 88 12.06 -11.86 -2.74
CA ALA A 88 13.23 -12.74 -2.72
C ALA A 88 14.15 -12.59 -3.95
N ASP A 89 13.66 -12.05 -5.07
CA ASP A 89 14.48 -11.69 -6.24
C ASP A 89 15.34 -10.43 -6.00
N ALA A 90 15.20 -9.76 -4.86
CA ALA A 90 16.05 -8.67 -4.37
C ALA A 90 16.70 -9.06 -3.01
N PRO A 91 17.83 -9.81 -3.02
CA PRO A 91 18.36 -10.46 -1.82
C PRO A 91 18.69 -9.52 -0.65
N ASP A 92 19.18 -8.30 -0.93
CA ASP A 92 19.50 -7.33 0.12
C ASP A 92 18.23 -6.84 0.84
N ASP A 93 17.17 -6.50 0.08
CA ASP A 93 15.89 -6.11 0.68
C ASP A 93 15.21 -7.29 1.38
N PHE A 94 15.30 -8.50 0.82
CA PHE A 94 14.76 -9.70 1.45
C PHE A 94 15.45 -10.01 2.78
N GLY A 95 16.78 -9.94 2.82
CA GLY A 95 17.56 -10.12 4.05
C GLY A 95 17.25 -9.05 5.10
N ALA A 96 17.11 -7.79 4.69
CA ALA A 96 16.68 -6.69 5.57
C ALA A 96 15.29 -6.94 6.17
N TYR A 97 14.34 -7.40 5.34
CA TYR A 97 12.99 -7.77 5.80
C TYR A 97 13.00 -8.94 6.79
N GLU A 98 13.74 -10.03 6.51
CA GLU A 98 13.83 -11.18 7.43
C GLU A 98 14.50 -10.82 8.77
N ALA A 99 15.42 -9.87 8.76
CA ALA A 99 16.11 -9.38 9.95
C ALA A 99 15.33 -8.30 10.72
N ASP A 100 14.19 -7.83 10.20
CA ASP A 100 13.47 -6.65 10.72
C ASP A 100 14.37 -5.40 10.82
N ASP A 101 15.29 -5.24 9.85
CA ASP A 101 16.29 -4.17 9.77
C ASP A 101 16.07 -3.31 8.52
N PHE A 102 14.95 -2.58 8.51
CA PHE A 102 14.60 -1.68 7.42
C PHE A 102 13.86 -0.44 7.93
N GLU A 103 13.98 0.65 7.17
CA GLU A 103 13.30 1.89 7.50
C GLU A 103 11.88 1.93 6.93
N LEU A 104 10.96 2.50 7.70
CA LEU A 104 9.65 2.89 7.18
C LEU A 104 9.78 4.15 6.33
N PRO A 105 8.98 4.30 5.27
CA PRO A 105 9.01 5.50 4.45
C PRO A 105 8.76 6.76 5.29
N PRO A 106 9.53 7.85 5.13
CA PRO A 106 9.39 9.08 5.94
C PRO A 106 8.07 9.82 5.68
N TRP A 107 7.35 9.40 4.64
CA TRP A 107 6.01 9.90 4.36
C TRP A 107 4.91 9.16 5.11
N LEU A 108 5.20 8.01 5.71
CA LEU A 108 4.29 7.36 6.65
C LEU A 108 4.24 8.22 7.93
N GLY A 109 3.06 8.75 8.26
CA GLY A 109 2.90 9.78 9.30
C GLY A 109 2.59 11.17 8.73
N ARG A 110 2.83 11.42 7.44
CA ARG A 110 2.52 12.72 6.83
C ARG A 110 1.01 12.91 6.66
N ALA A 111 0.48 13.92 7.35
CA ALA A 111 -0.96 14.19 7.38
C ALA A 111 -1.57 14.46 5.99
N ASP A 112 -0.84 15.14 5.10
CA ASP A 112 -1.28 15.44 3.73
C ASP A 112 -1.41 14.18 2.86
N VAL A 113 -0.47 13.24 2.99
CA VAL A 113 -0.54 11.92 2.33
C VAL A 113 -1.79 11.18 2.79
N HIS A 114 -1.93 10.93 4.10
CA HIS A 114 -3.07 10.17 4.63
C HIS A 114 -4.42 10.80 4.29
N ARG A 115 -4.51 12.14 4.41
CA ARG A 115 -5.72 12.88 4.07
C ARG A 115 -6.08 12.78 2.59
N SER A 116 -5.11 12.82 1.68
CA SER A 116 -5.38 12.64 0.26
C SER A 116 -5.92 11.23 -0.06
N HIS A 117 -5.43 10.19 0.62
CA HIS A 117 -5.94 8.83 0.45
C HIS A 117 -7.37 8.68 1.00
N ARG A 118 -7.68 9.28 2.16
CA ARG A 118 -9.05 9.36 2.71
C ARG A 118 -10.00 10.08 1.76
N SER A 119 -9.56 11.21 1.20
CA SER A 119 -10.31 11.96 0.17
C SER A 119 -10.66 11.09 -1.04
N LYS A 120 -9.74 10.24 -1.50
CA LYS A 120 -9.96 9.34 -2.64
C LYS A 120 -10.84 8.15 -2.28
N LEU A 121 -10.85 7.70 -1.02
CA LEU A 121 -11.82 6.71 -0.54
C LEU A 121 -13.23 7.30 -0.54
N LEU A 122 -13.40 8.48 0.04
CA LEU A 122 -14.65 9.25 0.04
C LEU A 122 -15.19 9.46 -1.38
N ALA A 123 -14.36 9.92 -2.32
CA ALA A 123 -14.76 10.13 -3.70
C ALA A 123 -15.26 8.86 -4.40
N LYS A 124 -14.72 7.69 -4.01
CA LYS A 124 -15.04 6.41 -4.65
C LYS A 124 -16.26 5.70 -4.02
N ALA A 125 -16.56 5.94 -2.74
CA ALA A 125 -17.74 5.37 -2.05
C ALA A 125 -18.12 6.25 -0.84
N PRO A 126 -18.78 7.41 -1.07
CA PRO A 126 -19.18 8.30 0.00
C PRO A 126 -20.02 7.60 1.07
N GLU A 127 -20.89 6.68 0.68
CA GLU A 127 -21.79 5.93 1.55
C GLU A 127 -21.06 5.06 2.59
N LEU A 128 -19.84 4.60 2.28
CA LEU A 128 -19.04 3.77 3.19
C LEU A 128 -18.11 4.62 4.06
N TYR A 129 -17.60 5.72 3.52
CA TYR A 129 -16.50 6.45 4.15
C TYR A 129 -16.90 7.78 4.80
N SER A 130 -18.06 8.37 4.48
CA SER A 130 -18.45 9.68 5.04
C SER A 130 -18.64 9.67 6.56
N GLY A 131 -19.09 8.55 7.12
CA GLY A 131 -19.20 8.38 8.57
C GLY A 131 -17.85 8.12 9.26
N ILE A 132 -16.85 7.64 8.52
CA ILE A 132 -15.51 7.31 9.02
C ILE A 132 -14.60 8.55 8.96
N PHE A 133 -14.72 9.34 7.89
CA PHE A 133 -13.91 10.52 7.61
C PHE A 133 -14.80 11.77 7.43
N PRO A 134 -15.58 12.17 8.45
CA PRO A 134 -16.58 13.24 8.32
C PRO A 134 -15.98 14.62 8.01
N ASP A 135 -14.73 14.86 8.42
CA ASP A 135 -14.06 16.16 8.29
C ASP A 135 -13.20 16.30 7.03
N ASP A 136 -13.11 15.24 6.21
CA ASP A 136 -12.28 15.24 5.02
C ASP A 136 -13.11 15.50 3.74
N PRO A 137 -12.60 16.35 2.83
CA PRO A 137 -13.24 16.57 1.54
C PRO A 137 -13.05 15.38 0.60
N ALA A 138 -13.99 15.14 -0.31
CA ALA A 138 -13.88 14.12 -1.36
C ALA A 138 -13.19 14.61 -2.66
N THR A 139 -12.54 15.78 -2.62
CA THR A 139 -12.10 16.50 -3.83
C THR A 139 -10.58 16.72 -3.93
N LEU A 140 -9.78 16.26 -2.96
CA LEU A 140 -8.33 16.48 -3.00
C LEU A 140 -7.69 15.62 -4.08
N ASP A 141 -6.61 16.11 -4.68
CA ASP A 141 -5.71 15.31 -5.48
C ASP A 141 -4.87 14.36 -4.63
N TYR A 142 -4.41 13.27 -5.23
CA TYR A 142 -3.47 12.38 -4.55
C TYR A 142 -2.18 13.12 -4.28
N VAL A 143 -1.72 13.07 -3.04
CA VAL A 143 -0.35 13.45 -2.69
C VAL A 143 0.52 12.23 -2.93
N TRP A 144 1.37 12.28 -3.95
CA TRP A 144 2.38 11.25 -4.21
C TRP A 144 3.72 11.72 -3.62
N PRO A 145 4.17 11.15 -2.48
CA PRO A 145 5.47 11.47 -1.90
C PRO A 145 6.55 10.73 -2.70
N VAL A 146 6.82 11.22 -3.91
CA VAL A 146 7.92 10.68 -4.72
C VAL A 146 9.25 11.07 -4.06
N PRO A 147 10.20 10.14 -3.89
CA PRO A 147 11.56 10.50 -3.49
C PRO A 147 12.10 11.54 -4.45
N THR A 148 12.58 12.67 -3.94
CA THR A 148 13.37 13.60 -4.72
C THR A 148 14.78 13.03 -4.80
N ASP A 149 15.27 12.79 -6.02
CA ASP A 149 16.65 12.36 -6.30
C ASP A 149 17.69 13.29 -5.65
#